data_AF-A0A7S3V3D2-F1
#
_entry.id   AF-A0A7S3V3D2-F1
#
_cell.length_a   1.000
_cell.length_b   1.000
_cell.length_c   1.000
_cell.angle_alpha   90.00
_cell.angle_beta   90.00
_cell.angle_gamma   90.00
#
_symmetry.space_group_name_H-M   'P 1'
#
loop_
_entity.id
_entity.type
_entity.pdbx_description
1 polymer ?
#
loop_
_entity_poly.entity_id
_entity_poly.type
_entity_poly.pdbx_seq_one_letter_code
_entity_poly.pdbx_strand_id
1 'polypeptide(L)'
;INSQYGDKVNTTFATFTPISPFKTKVDFTTFTSSGWLGLWKYASLLVGYTQEHTVKQDITTWEHKGNPTPKRLVPGDRAGFNQYRKWLEQFYTESSNDQ
;
A
#
# COMPACT_ATOMS: atom_id res chain seq x y z
N ILE A 1 16.82 1.58 -29.32
CA ILE A 1 16.71 0.76 -28.09
C ILE A 1 15.39 0.01 -28.20
N ASN A 2 15.46 -1.29 -28.49
CA ASN A 2 14.30 -2.16 -28.67
C ASN A 2 13.53 -2.24 -27.34
N SER A 3 12.31 -1.70 -27.30
CA SER A 3 11.38 -1.96 -26.21
C SER A 3 10.93 -3.42 -26.28
N GLN A 4 11.72 -4.32 -25.69
CA GLN A 4 11.34 -5.72 -25.48
C GLN A 4 10.33 -5.88 -24.32
N TYR A 5 9.91 -4.78 -23.69
CA TYR A 5 8.88 -4.75 -22.66
C TYR A 5 7.59 -4.19 -23.27
N GLY A 6 6.98 -4.92 -24.20
CA GLY A 6 5.60 -4.62 -24.58
C GLY A 6 4.71 -4.73 -23.34
N ASP A 7 4.21 -3.59 -22.88
CA ASP A 7 2.98 -3.31 -22.10
C ASP A 7 2.43 -4.39 -21.15
N LYS A 8 3.29 -5.15 -20.48
CA LYS A 8 2.90 -6.13 -19.45
C LYS A 8 2.94 -5.46 -18.09
N VAL A 9 1.93 -4.66 -17.82
CA VAL A 9 1.81 -3.91 -16.57
C VAL A 9 0.79 -4.61 -15.66
N ASN A 10 1.26 -5.04 -14.50
CA ASN A 10 0.40 -5.34 -13.36
C ASN A 10 0.46 -4.11 -12.45
N THR A 11 -0.62 -3.32 -12.43
CA THR A 11 -0.73 -2.15 -11.57
C THR A 11 -1.69 -2.46 -10.45
N THR A 12 -1.26 -2.23 -9.22
CA THR A 12 -2.10 -2.40 -8.04
C THR A 12 -2.24 -1.08 -7.30
N PHE A 13 -3.47 -0.75 -6.99
CA PHE A 13 -3.83 0.37 -6.15
C PHE A 13 -4.30 -0.17 -4.80
N ALA A 14 -3.77 0.42 -3.73
CA ALA A 14 -4.21 0.18 -2.38
C ALA A 14 -4.86 1.47 -1.85
N THR A 15 -6.13 1.39 -1.48
CA THR A 15 -6.88 2.51 -0.91
C THR A 15 -7.08 2.24 0.57
N PHE A 16 -6.66 3.18 1.40
CA PHE A 16 -6.79 3.11 2.85
C PHE A 16 -7.84 4.13 3.30
N THR A 17 -8.95 3.66 3.87
CA THR A 17 -10.04 4.51 4.34
C THR A 17 -10.19 4.37 5.86
N PRO A 18 -9.97 5.43 6.66
CA PRO A 18 -10.17 5.38 8.10
C PRO A 18 -11.67 5.24 8.42
N ILE A 19 -12.05 4.22 9.18
CA ILE A 19 -13.41 4.03 9.71
C ILE A 19 -13.49 4.59 11.14
N SER A 20 -12.44 4.39 11.93
CA SER A 20 -12.28 4.93 13.27
C SER A 20 -10.79 5.11 13.60
N PRO A 21 -10.40 5.77 14.71
CA PRO A 21 -8.99 6.03 15.02
C PRO A 21 -8.09 4.79 15.06
N PHE A 22 -8.66 3.61 15.29
CA PHE A 22 -7.92 2.34 15.37
C PHE A 22 -8.40 1.31 14.33
N LYS A 23 -9.21 1.73 13.35
CA LYS A 23 -9.76 0.83 12.33
C LYS A 23 -9.70 1.50 10.95
N THR A 24 -9.01 0.85 10.03
CA THR A 24 -8.88 1.29 8.65
C THR A 24 -9.34 0.17 7.72
N LYS A 25 -10.19 0.50 6.76
CA LYS A 25 -10.51 -0.38 5.64
C LYS A 25 -9.41 -0.26 4.60
N VAL A 26 -8.96 -1.38 4.06
CA VAL A 26 -8.00 -1.41 2.96
C VAL A 26 -8.61 -2.14 1.78
N ASP A 27 -8.72 -1.46 0.65
CA ASP A 27 -9.22 -2.03 -0.61
C ASP A 27 -8.06 -2.14 -1.60
N PHE A 28 -7.92 -3.30 -2.24
CA PHE A 28 -6.92 -3.55 -3.26
C PHE A 28 -7.59 -3.73 -4.62
N THR A 29 -7.14 -2.96 -5.61
CA THR A 29 -7.59 -3.08 -6.99
C THR A 29 -6.40 -3.33 -7.89
N THR A 30 -6.41 -4.48 -8.58
CA THR A 30 -5.31 -4.89 -9.45
C THR A 30 -5.77 -4.95 -10.90
N PHE A 31 -5.04 -4.24 -11.76
CA PHE A 31 -5.23 -4.23 -13.20
C PHE A 31 -4.09 -5.00 -13.85
N THR A 32 -4.42 -5.92 -14.74
CA THR A 32 -3.46 -6.71 -15.50
C THR A 32 -3.68 -6.47 -16.98
N SER A 33 -2.61 -6.16 -17.72
CA SER A 33 -2.68 -5.99 -19.19
C SER A 33 -3.32 -7.20 -19.88
N SER A 34 -4.20 -6.96 -20.86
CA SER A 34 -4.82 -8.03 -21.66
C SER A 34 -3.83 -8.57 -22.70
N GLY A 35 -3.44 -9.83 -22.54
CA GLY A 35 -2.69 -10.59 -23.55
C GLY A 35 -3.46 -11.82 -24.03
N TRP A 36 -3.11 -12.31 -25.21
CA TRP A 36 -3.72 -13.48 -25.86
C TRP A 36 -3.65 -14.75 -24.99
N LEU A 37 -4.78 -15.47 -24.92
CA LEU A 37 -5.07 -16.73 -24.21
C LEU A 37 -5.23 -16.63 -22.68
N GLY A 38 -6.25 -17.32 -22.16
CA GLY A 38 -6.74 -17.28 -20.77
C GLY A 38 -5.76 -17.61 -19.63
N LEU A 39 -4.45 -17.73 -19.91
CA LEU A 39 -3.36 -17.79 -18.94
C LEU A 39 -3.26 -16.50 -18.10
N TRP A 40 -3.60 -15.34 -18.67
CA TRP A 40 -3.57 -14.06 -17.94
C TRP A 40 -4.62 -13.96 -16.83
N LYS A 41 -5.76 -14.64 -16.98
CA LYS A 41 -6.75 -14.76 -15.90
C LYS A 41 -6.17 -15.51 -14.69
N TYR A 42 -5.35 -16.53 -14.92
CA TYR A 42 -4.67 -17.24 -13.83
C TYR A 42 -3.53 -16.40 -13.24
N ALA A 43 -2.83 -15.61 -14.06
CA ALA A 43 -1.81 -14.68 -13.59
C ALA A 43 -2.41 -13.57 -12.71
N SER A 44 -3.56 -12.99 -13.08
CA SER A 44 -4.24 -11.97 -12.27
C SER A 44 -4.77 -12.53 -10.96
N LEU A 45 -5.31 -13.76 -10.98
CA LEU A 45 -5.68 -14.49 -9.76
C LEU A 45 -4.47 -14.76 -8.86
N LEU A 46 -3.34 -15.18 -9.43
CA LEU A 46 -2.12 -15.41 -8.68
C LEU A 46 -1.59 -14.12 -8.05
N VAL A 47 -1.59 -13.02 -8.79
CA VAL A 47 -1.18 -11.70 -8.26
C VAL A 47 -2.10 -11.30 -7.11
N GLY A 48 -3.43 -11.40 -7.28
CA GLY A 48 -4.39 -11.12 -6.20
C GLY A 48 -4.15 -11.98 -4.96
N TYR A 49 -3.91 -13.28 -5.16
CA TYR A 49 -3.59 -14.21 -4.07
C TYR A 49 -2.29 -13.82 -3.34
N THR A 50 -1.21 -13.53 -4.08
CA THR A 50 0.06 -13.13 -3.45
C THR A 50 -0.07 -11.81 -2.68
N GLN A 51 -0.89 -10.88 -3.17
CA GLN A 51 -1.16 -9.61 -2.51
C GLN A 51 -1.95 -9.80 -1.23
N GLU A 52 -3.02 -10.60 -1.26
CA GLU A 52 -3.79 -10.94 -0.07
C GLU A 52 -2.89 -11.56 1.01
N HIS A 53 -1.99 -12.47 0.63
CA HIS A 53 -1.05 -13.08 1.56
C HIS A 53 -0.04 -12.07 2.13
N THR A 54 0.51 -11.19 1.30
CA THR A 54 1.44 -10.15 1.74
C THR A 54 0.75 -9.20 2.72
N VAL A 55 -0.49 -8.80 2.42
CA VAL A 55 -1.28 -7.92 3.27
C VAL A 55 -1.61 -8.58 4.60
N LYS A 56 -1.95 -9.87 4.61
CA LYS A 56 -2.20 -10.62 5.87
C LYS A 56 -0.94 -10.68 6.75
N GLN A 57 0.25 -10.83 6.15
CA GLN A 57 1.51 -10.76 6.88
C GLN A 57 1.74 -9.37 7.50
N ASP A 58 1.48 -8.31 6.73
CA ASP A 58 1.59 -6.94 7.21
C ASP A 58 0.58 -6.63 8.33
N ILE A 59 -0.68 -7.03 8.16
CA ILE A 59 -1.74 -6.89 9.18
C ILE A 59 -1.30 -7.55 10.48
N THR A 60 -0.81 -8.80 10.41
CA THR A 60 -0.33 -9.51 11.60
C THR A 60 0.77 -8.71 12.29
N THR A 61 1.68 -8.11 11.52
CA THR A 61 2.75 -7.28 12.07
C THR A 61 2.23 -5.99 12.68
N TRP A 62 1.21 -5.35 12.08
CA TRP A 62 0.65 -4.09 12.55
C TRP A 62 -0.22 -4.25 13.79
N GLU A 63 -1.06 -5.28 13.83
CA GLU A 63 -1.96 -5.56 14.96
C GLU A 63 -1.20 -5.93 16.24
N HIS A 64 -0.04 -6.58 16.10
CA HIS A 64 0.80 -6.98 17.23
C HIS A 64 1.91 -5.96 17.54
N LYS A 65 1.97 -4.86 16.79
CA LYS A 65 2.90 -3.76 17.10
C LYS A 65 2.33 -2.99 18.29
N GLY A 66 2.93 -3.17 19.47
CA GLY A 66 2.61 -2.33 20.63
C GLY A 66 2.75 -0.84 20.29
N ASN A 67 1.98 0.00 21.01
CA ASN A 67 1.88 1.47 20.89
C ASN A 67 3.09 2.10 20.21
N PRO A 68 2.91 3.04 19.25
CA PRO A 68 3.98 3.55 18.39
C PRO A 68 5.15 4.05 19.22
N THR A 69 6.11 3.15 19.45
CA THR A 69 7.31 3.46 20.19
C THR A 69 8.11 4.41 19.32
N PRO A 70 8.77 5.46 19.85
CA PRO A 70 9.58 6.35 19.04
C PRO A 70 10.52 5.52 18.17
N LYS A 71 10.29 5.52 16.86
CA LYS A 71 11.08 4.69 15.94
C LYS A 71 12.52 5.16 16.05
N ARG A 72 13.43 4.29 16.50
CA ARG A 72 14.88 4.52 16.36
C ARG A 72 15.21 4.40 14.88
N LEU A 73 15.06 5.50 14.14
CA LEU A 73 15.36 5.56 12.71
C LEU A 73 16.87 5.44 12.51
N VAL A 74 17.30 4.40 11.78
CA VAL A 74 18.68 4.28 11.31
C VAL A 74 18.94 5.34 10.22
N PRO A 75 20.19 5.74 9.96
CA PRO A 75 20.50 6.83 9.02
C PRO A 75 19.86 6.70 7.64
N GLY A 76 19.71 5.47 7.11
CA GLY A 76 19.07 5.21 5.82
C GLY A 76 17.56 5.49 5.77
N ASP A 77 16.86 5.40 6.91
CA ASP A 77 15.40 5.54 6.97
C ASP A 77 14.94 6.98 7.20
N ARG A 78 15.83 7.84 7.73
CA ARG A 78 15.47 9.16 8.26
C ARG A 78 14.95 10.11 7.19
N ALA A 79 15.59 10.14 6.02
CA ALA A 79 15.26 11.11 4.98
C ALA A 79 13.84 10.90 4.45
N GLY A 80 13.51 9.66 4.05
CA GLY A 80 12.19 9.31 3.52
C GLY A 80 11.09 9.40 4.59
N PHE A 81 11.34 8.88 5.79
CA PHE A 81 10.32 8.84 6.84
C PHE A 81 9.95 10.24 7.37
N ASN A 82 10.92 11.14 7.53
CA ASN A 82 10.66 12.50 8.00
C ASN A 82 9.90 13.34 6.98
N GLN A 83 10.21 13.21 5.68
CA GLN A 83 9.49 13.90 4.61
C GLN A 83 8.03 13.43 4.55
N TYR A 84 7.83 12.11 4.58
CA TYR A 84 6.50 11.52 4.59
C TYR A 84 5.67 11.96 5.80
N ARG A 85 6.28 11.98 7.00
CA ARG A 85 5.61 12.45 8.22
C ARG A 85 5.17 13.91 8.11
N LYS A 86 6.05 14.81 7.69
CA LYS A 86 5.71 16.23 7.51
C LYS A 86 4.59 16.43 6.49
N TRP A 87 4.60 15.64 5.41
CA TRP A 87 3.54 15.64 4.42
C TRP A 87 2.21 15.11 4.98
N LEU A 88 2.23 14.10 5.86
CA LEU A 88 1.00 13.61 6.51
C LEU A 88 0.41 14.63 7.49
N GLU A 89 1.25 15.32 8.26
CA GLU A 89 0.82 16.27 9.29
C GLU A 89 -0.12 17.36 8.73
N GLN A 90 0.05 17.77 7.47
CA GLN A 90 -0.82 18.77 6.83
C GLN A 90 -2.30 18.37 6.72
N PHE A 91 -2.61 17.07 6.74
CA PHE A 91 -3.99 16.57 6.62
C PHE A 91 -4.71 16.46 7.98
N TYR A 92 -3.99 16.64 9.09
CA TYR A 92 -4.49 16.45 10.45
C TYR A 92 -4.31 17.70 11.34
N THR A 93 -3.84 18.82 10.79
CA THR A 93 -3.81 20.13 11.47
C THR A 93 -5.20 20.74 11.59
N GLU A 94 -5.38 21.67 12.55
CA GLU A 94 -6.65 22.22 13.09
C GLU A 94 -7.77 22.58 12.08
N SER A 95 -7.47 22.78 10.79
CA SER A 95 -8.47 23.01 9.75
C SER A 95 -9.40 21.81 9.48
N SER A 96 -9.13 20.61 10.04
CA SER A 96 -9.97 19.42 9.88
C SER A 96 -11.08 19.28 10.93
N ASN A 97 -11.17 20.18 11.92
CA ASN A 97 -12.11 20.08 13.05
C ASN A 97 -13.37 20.97 12.93
N ASP A 98 -13.55 21.71 11.83
CA ASP A 98 -14.68 22.63 11.61
C ASP A 98 -15.69 22.13 10.54
N GLN A 99 -15.95 20.82 10.47
CA GLN A 99 -17.08 20.26 9.69
C GLN A 99 -17.91 19.28 10.50
#